data_AF-A0A942H7J8-F1
#
_entry.id   AF-A0A942H7J8-F1
#
_cell.length_a   1.000
_cell.length_b   1.000
_cell.length_c   1.000
_cell.angle_alpha   90.00
_cell.angle_beta   90.00
_cell.angle_gamma   90.00
#
_symmetry.space_group_name_H-M   'P 1'
#
loop_
_entity.id
_entity.type
_entity.pdbx_description
1 polymer ?
#
loop_
_entity_poly.entity_id
_entity_poly.type
_entity_poly.pdbx_seq_one_letter_code
_entity_poly.pdbx_strand_id
1 'polypeptide(L)'
;MKKYSFLILLLLILNLAASAQDKSVDEQYVIKVRPLIEPCEELKDADDAAVAKAIKDISTADSAGKIRLAGELGKSCHKKSAEPLVALLDDKDPLVKIAAVEALAHLGDEETIEALIQVGKDPDWRVRFATGPALCAFQKQKSSYAALNYLGVASTTNPVNEEDMRARGVTFLAINQMRDVSFSRKTLFYLFSAQDSKDEGVRKVARETLMALKNTRNGSRELIALLKQSLNPNYRRNCAYWLGQLKVEVGRDVLTDVAANDVDETVKKTAAEALKLLGPGEVETESPAVTTAAKKKGVTAPAQPVKNNASAKSLKNAPAKK
;
A
#
# COMPACT_ATOMS: atom_id res chain seq x y z
N MET A 1 38.75 -36.52 -14.26
CA MET A 1 38.57 -35.74 -13.00
C MET A 1 38.77 -34.22 -13.13
N LYS A 2 39.55 -33.69 -14.08
CA LYS A 2 39.79 -32.23 -14.18
C LYS A 2 38.63 -31.38 -14.75
N LYS A 3 37.73 -31.93 -15.58
CA LYS A 3 36.62 -31.16 -16.20
C LYS A 3 35.47 -30.82 -15.25
N TYR A 4 35.17 -31.68 -14.27
CA TYR A 4 34.10 -31.42 -13.28
C TYR A 4 34.52 -30.41 -12.21
N SER A 5 35.81 -30.34 -11.88
CA SER A 5 36.34 -29.35 -10.92
C SER A 5 36.21 -27.91 -11.46
N PHE A 6 36.42 -27.71 -12.77
CA PHE A 6 36.26 -26.40 -13.39
C PHE A 6 34.80 -25.94 -13.45
N LEU A 7 33.86 -26.87 -13.71
CA LEU A 7 32.43 -26.55 -13.76
C LEU A 7 31.88 -26.20 -12.38
N ILE A 8 32.33 -26.89 -11.33
CA ILE A 8 31.95 -26.61 -9.93
C ILE A 8 32.55 -25.27 -9.47
N LEU A 9 33.81 -24.99 -9.83
CA LEU A 9 34.45 -23.72 -9.52
C LEU A 9 33.79 -22.55 -10.27
N LEU A 10 33.42 -22.73 -11.54
CA LEU A 10 32.69 -21.73 -12.32
C LEU A 10 31.29 -21.46 -11.74
N LEU A 11 30.58 -22.51 -11.31
CA LEU A 11 29.29 -22.39 -10.62
C LEU A 11 29.43 -21.69 -9.26
N LEU A 12 30.50 -21.97 -8.51
CA LEU A 12 30.83 -21.27 -7.26
C LEU A 12 31.16 -19.80 -7.49
N ILE A 13 31.93 -19.47 -8.52
CA ILE A 13 32.27 -18.08 -8.87
C ILE A 13 31.04 -17.32 -9.38
N LEU A 14 30.17 -17.96 -10.18
CA LEU A 14 28.89 -17.39 -10.61
C LEU A 14 27.94 -17.17 -9.41
N ASN A 15 27.91 -18.09 -8.43
CA ASN A 15 27.14 -17.91 -7.20
C ASN A 15 27.72 -16.83 -6.29
N LEU A 16 29.06 -16.73 -6.17
CA LEU A 16 29.70 -15.66 -5.41
C LEU A 16 29.46 -14.29 -6.05
N ALA A 17 29.48 -14.20 -7.39
CA ALA A 17 29.16 -12.99 -8.12
C ALA A 17 27.67 -12.59 -8.01
N ALA A 18 26.75 -13.56 -7.91
CA ALA A 18 25.33 -13.30 -7.64
C ALA A 18 25.06 -12.93 -6.17
N SER A 19 25.88 -13.39 -5.22
CA SER A 19 25.78 -13.02 -3.80
C SER A 19 26.51 -11.73 -3.42
N ALA A 20 27.30 -11.18 -4.34
CA ALA A 20 27.90 -9.86 -4.22
C ALA A 20 26.92 -8.79 -4.71
N GLN A 21 25.67 -8.85 -4.23
CA GLN A 21 24.84 -7.65 -4.15
C GLN A 21 25.63 -6.70 -3.24
N ASP A 22 26.14 -5.62 -3.81
CA ASP A 22 26.99 -4.65 -3.14
C ASP A 22 26.38 -4.21 -1.81
N LYS A 23 27.05 -4.52 -0.69
CA LYS A 23 26.59 -4.15 0.67
C LYS A 23 26.31 -2.64 0.79
N SER A 24 26.94 -1.80 -0.05
CA SER A 24 26.71 -0.35 -0.09
C SER A 24 25.30 0.01 -0.58
N VAL A 25 24.73 -0.79 -1.48
CA VAL A 25 23.39 -0.59 -2.05
C VAL A 25 22.33 -0.88 -0.99
N ASP A 26 22.52 -1.91 -0.16
CA ASP A 26 21.57 -2.28 0.90
C ASP A 26 21.41 -1.15 1.96
N GLU A 27 22.44 -0.33 2.24
CA GLU A 27 22.33 0.80 3.18
C GLU A 27 21.41 1.93 2.66
N GLN A 28 21.38 2.16 1.35
CA GLN A 28 20.53 3.19 0.74
C GLN A 28 19.04 2.83 0.84
N TYR A 29 18.70 1.54 0.79
CA TYR A 29 17.34 1.01 0.77
C TYR A 29 16.86 0.48 2.14
N VAL A 30 17.48 0.96 3.22
CA VAL A 30 16.99 0.71 4.59
C VAL A 30 15.65 1.40 4.82
N ILE A 31 14.70 0.66 5.40
CA ILE A 31 13.43 1.20 5.86
C ILE A 31 13.68 2.09 7.08
N LYS A 32 13.61 3.40 6.87
CA LYS A 32 13.72 4.42 7.92
C LYS A 32 12.80 5.58 7.60
N VAL A 33 12.34 6.27 8.63
CA VAL A 33 11.48 7.45 8.48
C VAL A 33 12.26 8.51 7.71
N ARG A 34 11.65 9.02 6.63
CA ARG A 34 12.13 10.16 5.86
C ARG A 34 11.02 11.20 5.83
N PRO A 35 11.35 12.50 5.67
CA PRO A 35 10.34 13.49 5.31
C PRO A 35 9.57 13.01 4.08
N LEU A 36 8.26 13.24 4.07
CA LEU A 36 7.47 12.98 2.87
C LEU A 36 7.97 13.90 1.76
N ILE A 37 7.91 13.41 0.52
CA ILE A 37 8.25 14.23 -0.65
C ILE A 37 7.23 15.37 -0.73
N GLU A 38 7.73 16.59 -0.76
CA GLU A 38 6.93 17.79 -0.94
C GLU A 38 6.85 18.11 -2.44
N PRO A 39 5.66 18.00 -3.06
CA PRO A 39 5.47 18.38 -4.44
C PRO A 39 5.48 19.90 -4.60
N CYS A 40 5.68 20.38 -5.83
CA CYS A 40 5.44 21.77 -6.20
C CYS A 40 4.01 22.20 -5.85
N GLU A 41 3.87 23.36 -5.19
CA GLU A 41 2.55 23.91 -4.83
C GLU A 41 1.74 24.31 -6.07
N GLU A 42 2.41 24.83 -7.09
CA GLU A 42 1.82 25.24 -8.36
C GLU A 42 2.77 24.92 -9.53
N LEU A 43 2.18 24.49 -10.66
CA LEU A 43 2.90 24.24 -11.89
C LEU A 43 2.84 25.46 -12.82
N LYS A 44 4.02 25.91 -13.24
CA LYS A 44 4.19 26.95 -14.25
C LYS A 44 3.88 26.40 -15.64
N ASP A 45 3.27 27.25 -16.46
CA ASP A 45 3.00 26.98 -17.88
C ASP A 45 3.68 27.97 -18.84
N ALA A 46 4.28 29.05 -18.33
CA ALA A 46 5.00 30.01 -19.13
C ALA A 46 6.27 29.41 -19.73
N ASP A 47 6.69 29.89 -20.90
CA ASP A 47 7.91 29.41 -21.55
C ASP A 47 9.15 29.65 -20.68
N ASP A 48 9.89 28.56 -20.44
CA ASP A 48 11.15 28.58 -19.70
C ASP A 48 12.26 27.96 -20.56
N ALA A 49 13.24 28.79 -20.91
CA ALA A 49 14.35 28.39 -21.78
C ALA A 49 15.24 27.31 -21.15
N ALA A 50 15.38 27.29 -19.82
CA ALA A 50 16.16 26.28 -19.13
C ALA A 50 15.44 24.93 -19.16
N VAL A 51 14.12 24.92 -18.92
CA VAL A 51 13.29 23.71 -19.06
C VAL A 51 13.31 23.20 -20.50
N ALA A 52 13.09 24.07 -21.49
CA ALA A 52 13.13 23.68 -22.90
C ALA A 52 14.48 23.06 -23.30
N LYS A 53 15.59 23.63 -22.80
CA LYS A 53 16.93 23.07 -23.02
C LYS A 53 17.08 21.70 -22.34
N ALA A 54 16.68 21.57 -21.08
CA ALA A 54 16.78 20.29 -20.35
C ALA A 54 15.96 19.17 -21.04
N ILE A 55 14.75 19.48 -21.51
CA ILE A 55 13.91 18.55 -22.29
C ILE A 55 14.59 18.12 -23.58
N LYS A 56 15.27 19.03 -24.29
CA LYS A 56 16.00 18.69 -25.50
C LYS A 56 17.18 17.76 -25.19
N ASP A 57 17.98 18.13 -24.19
CA ASP A 57 19.23 17.45 -23.87
C ASP A 57 19.00 16.03 -23.30
N ILE A 58 17.88 15.78 -22.60
CA ILE A 58 17.60 14.51 -21.91
C ILE A 58 17.49 13.31 -22.86
N SER A 59 17.05 13.55 -24.09
CA SER A 59 16.90 12.51 -25.12
C SER A 59 18.24 11.94 -25.60
N THR A 60 19.30 12.75 -25.54
CA THR A 60 20.65 12.39 -26.01
C THR A 60 21.65 12.10 -24.89
N ALA A 61 21.24 12.32 -23.63
CA ALA A 61 22.10 12.13 -22.47
C ALA A 61 22.37 10.65 -22.17
N ASP A 62 23.52 10.39 -21.57
CA ASP A 62 23.82 9.10 -20.94
C ASP A 62 23.03 8.93 -19.62
N SER A 63 23.15 7.78 -18.95
CA SER A 63 22.41 7.51 -17.71
C SER A 63 22.63 8.58 -16.64
N ALA A 64 23.87 9.00 -16.43
CA ALA A 64 24.21 10.02 -15.44
C ALA A 64 23.61 11.39 -15.80
N GLY A 65 23.67 11.78 -17.07
CA GLY A 65 23.05 12.99 -17.59
C GLY A 65 21.54 12.97 -17.46
N LYS A 66 20.89 11.83 -17.76
CA LYS A 66 19.43 11.65 -17.59
C LYS A 66 19.01 11.80 -16.14
N ILE A 67 19.72 11.18 -15.20
CA ILE A 67 19.44 11.31 -13.75
C ILE A 67 19.53 12.77 -13.31
N ARG A 68 20.59 13.48 -13.71
CA ARG A 68 20.76 14.91 -13.39
C ARG A 68 19.62 15.75 -13.97
N LEU A 69 19.31 15.57 -15.25
CA LEU A 69 18.27 16.33 -15.96
C LEU A 69 16.87 16.02 -15.41
N ALA A 70 16.60 14.77 -15.03
CA ALA A 70 15.35 14.41 -14.36
C ALA A 70 15.18 15.19 -13.05
N GLY A 71 16.23 15.28 -12.24
CA GLY A 71 16.22 16.08 -11.01
C GLY A 71 16.00 17.57 -11.25
N GLU A 72 16.56 18.14 -12.32
CA GLU A 72 16.33 19.53 -12.73
C GLU A 72 14.88 19.77 -13.16
N LEU A 73 14.33 18.87 -14.00
CA LEU A 73 12.95 18.94 -14.46
C LEU A 73 11.95 18.76 -13.32
N GLY A 74 12.19 17.83 -12.38
CA GLY A 74 11.31 17.64 -11.22
C GLY A 74 11.23 18.87 -10.31
N LYS A 75 12.34 19.58 -10.11
CA LYS A 75 12.41 20.80 -9.28
C LYS A 75 11.98 22.08 -10.01
N SER A 76 11.76 22.02 -11.31
CA SER A 76 11.39 23.19 -12.12
C SER A 76 10.00 23.74 -11.77
N CYS A 77 9.13 22.88 -11.24
CA CYS A 77 7.70 23.15 -11.07
C CYS A 77 7.06 23.63 -12.38
N HIS A 78 7.40 23.01 -13.51
CA HIS A 78 6.88 23.37 -14.83
C HIS A 78 6.15 22.20 -15.44
N LYS A 79 4.90 22.41 -15.88
CA LYS A 79 4.05 21.36 -16.46
C LYS A 79 4.69 20.61 -17.64
N LYS A 80 5.45 21.30 -18.50
CA LYS A 80 6.15 20.70 -19.65
C LYS A 80 7.20 19.65 -19.25
N SER A 81 7.60 19.60 -17.97
CA SER A 81 8.52 18.58 -17.44
C SER A 81 7.87 17.21 -17.29
N ALA A 82 6.54 17.11 -17.22
CA ALA A 82 5.84 15.86 -16.94
C ALA A 82 6.09 14.77 -17.99
N GLU A 83 5.84 15.06 -19.27
CA GLU A 83 5.95 14.07 -20.36
C GLU A 83 7.37 13.50 -20.52
N PRO A 84 8.45 14.32 -20.55
CA PRO A 84 9.82 13.82 -20.59
C PRO A 84 10.19 12.95 -19.39
N LEU A 85 9.72 13.30 -18.19
CA LEU A 85 9.93 12.51 -16.98
C LEU A 85 9.17 11.18 -17.03
N VAL A 86 7.94 11.17 -17.56
CA VAL A 86 7.17 9.95 -17.79
C VAL A 86 7.88 9.03 -18.77
N ALA A 87 8.48 9.56 -19.85
CA ALA A 87 9.23 8.76 -20.80
C ALA A 87 10.45 8.05 -20.19
N LEU A 88 11.08 8.64 -19.15
CA LEU A 88 12.19 8.02 -18.44
C LEU A 88 11.77 6.82 -17.56
N LEU A 89 10.48 6.64 -17.27
CA LEU A 89 9.98 5.47 -16.55
C LEU A 89 10.18 4.17 -17.34
N ASP A 90 10.40 4.25 -18.65
CA ASP A 90 10.67 3.11 -19.53
C ASP A 90 12.17 2.91 -19.82
N ASP A 91 13.06 3.66 -19.17
CA ASP A 91 14.50 3.54 -19.40
C ASP A 91 15.04 2.15 -18.99
N LYS A 92 16.05 1.65 -19.71
CA LYS A 92 16.69 0.37 -19.39
C LYS A 92 17.46 0.39 -18.07
N ASP A 93 17.91 1.57 -17.64
CA ASP A 93 18.68 1.74 -16.41
C ASP A 93 17.75 1.98 -15.21
N PRO A 94 17.74 1.08 -14.20
CA PRO A 94 16.92 1.25 -13.00
C PRO A 94 17.19 2.55 -12.25
N LEU A 95 18.41 3.08 -12.29
CA LEU A 95 18.73 4.35 -11.61
C LEU A 95 18.08 5.54 -12.31
N VAL A 96 17.96 5.51 -13.64
CA VAL A 96 17.22 6.53 -14.40
C VAL A 96 15.73 6.46 -14.07
N LYS A 97 15.16 5.25 -14.00
CA LYS A 97 13.76 5.05 -13.59
C LYS A 97 13.48 5.57 -12.18
N ILE A 98 14.36 5.29 -11.21
CA ILE A 98 14.24 5.81 -9.83
C ILE A 98 14.27 7.35 -9.84
N ALA A 99 15.22 7.95 -10.56
CA ALA A 99 15.31 9.40 -10.66
C ALA A 99 14.05 10.02 -11.29
N ALA A 100 13.47 9.37 -12.29
CA ALA A 100 12.21 9.79 -12.89
C ALA A 100 11.03 9.69 -11.91
N VAL A 101 10.91 8.59 -11.15
CA VAL A 101 9.90 8.42 -10.10
C VAL A 101 9.98 9.54 -9.06
N GLU A 102 11.18 9.81 -8.54
CA GLU A 102 11.40 10.87 -7.54
C GLU A 102 11.12 12.27 -8.13
N ALA A 103 11.55 12.51 -9.37
CA ALA A 103 11.31 13.78 -10.06
C ALA A 103 9.81 14.03 -10.32
N LEU A 104 9.05 13.02 -10.70
CA LEU A 104 7.59 13.12 -10.88
C LEU A 104 6.87 13.41 -9.56
N ALA A 105 7.31 12.80 -8.46
CA ALA A 105 6.76 13.07 -7.14
C ALA A 105 7.04 14.51 -6.67
N HIS A 106 8.24 15.03 -6.94
CA HIS A 106 8.58 16.43 -6.69
C HIS A 106 7.82 17.40 -7.60
N LEU A 107 7.63 17.05 -8.87
CA LEU A 107 6.85 17.85 -9.79
C LEU A 107 5.40 17.95 -9.31
N GLY A 108 4.83 16.84 -8.82
CA GLY A 108 3.48 16.82 -8.25
C GLY A 108 2.37 16.91 -9.29
N ASP A 109 2.66 16.73 -10.59
CA ASP A 109 1.64 16.73 -11.64
C ASP A 109 0.76 15.47 -11.53
N GLU A 110 -0.49 15.67 -11.11
CA GLU A 110 -1.47 14.60 -10.88
C GLU A 110 -1.76 13.77 -12.14
N GLU A 111 -1.54 14.33 -13.34
CA GLU A 111 -1.72 13.61 -14.61
C GLU A 111 -0.73 12.42 -14.73
N THR A 112 0.35 12.43 -13.96
CA THR A 112 1.42 11.41 -13.99
C THR A 112 1.16 10.23 -13.04
N ILE A 113 0.15 10.30 -12.17
CA ILE A 113 -0.15 9.28 -11.17
C ILE A 113 -0.37 7.90 -11.82
N GLU A 114 -1.07 7.85 -12.96
CA GLU A 114 -1.36 6.57 -13.63
C GLU A 114 -0.09 5.90 -14.17
N ALA A 115 0.88 6.69 -14.63
CA ALA A 115 2.19 6.19 -15.04
C ALA A 115 2.96 5.61 -13.85
N LEU A 116 3.01 6.33 -12.74
CA LEU A 116 3.63 5.84 -11.49
C LEU A 116 2.98 4.55 -10.96
N ILE A 117 1.66 4.39 -11.12
CA ILE A 117 0.96 3.16 -10.76
C ILE A 117 1.49 1.96 -11.55
N GLN A 118 1.81 2.11 -12.83
CA GLN A 118 2.36 1.01 -13.64
C GLN A 118 3.79 0.67 -13.24
N VAL A 119 4.60 1.66 -12.85
CA VAL A 119 5.97 1.46 -12.34
C VAL A 119 6.00 0.62 -11.07
N GLY A 120 4.90 0.59 -10.31
CA GLY A 120 4.74 -0.33 -9.19
C GLY A 120 4.85 -1.82 -9.55
N LYS A 121 4.90 -2.17 -10.85
CA LYS A 121 5.10 -3.54 -11.35
C LYS A 121 6.50 -3.76 -11.94
N ASP A 122 7.40 -2.78 -11.83
CA ASP A 122 8.74 -2.87 -12.40
C ASP A 122 9.48 -4.10 -11.84
N PRO A 123 10.22 -4.86 -12.68
CA PRO A 123 10.97 -6.03 -12.21
C PRO A 123 12.02 -5.68 -11.14
N ASP A 124 12.59 -4.48 -11.18
CA ASP A 124 13.58 -4.02 -10.22
C ASP A 124 12.91 -3.53 -8.93
N TRP A 125 13.19 -4.19 -7.82
CA TRP A 125 12.59 -3.87 -6.53
C TRP A 125 12.99 -2.49 -6.01
N ARG A 126 14.13 -1.94 -6.44
CA ARG A 126 14.60 -0.60 -6.03
C ARG A 126 13.76 0.50 -6.68
N VAL A 127 13.34 0.27 -7.93
CA VAL A 127 12.38 1.13 -8.62
C VAL A 127 11.05 1.11 -7.86
N ARG A 128 10.55 -0.08 -7.54
CA ARG A 128 9.34 -0.26 -6.75
C ARG A 128 9.43 0.37 -5.34
N PHE A 129 10.60 0.30 -4.71
CA PHE A 129 10.90 0.92 -3.40
C PHE A 129 10.72 2.45 -3.45
N ALA A 130 11.15 3.10 -4.53
CA ALA A 130 10.95 4.54 -4.71
C ALA A 130 9.50 4.92 -5.04
N THR A 131 8.77 4.04 -5.73
CA THR A 131 7.39 4.31 -6.20
C THR A 131 6.39 4.52 -5.06
N GLY A 132 6.50 3.75 -3.97
CA GLY A 132 5.57 3.84 -2.85
C GLY A 132 5.52 5.23 -2.20
N PRO A 133 6.66 5.75 -1.70
CA PRO A 133 6.75 7.11 -1.16
C PRO A 133 6.36 8.19 -2.19
N ALA A 134 6.73 8.01 -3.46
CA ALA A 134 6.35 8.91 -4.56
C ALA A 134 4.83 9.02 -4.72
N LEU A 135 4.10 7.90 -4.71
CA LEU A 135 2.64 7.91 -4.75
C LEU A 135 2.03 8.61 -3.53
N CYS A 136 2.60 8.43 -2.33
CA CYS A 136 2.13 9.12 -1.13
C CYS A 136 2.33 10.65 -1.20
N ALA A 137 3.32 11.14 -1.95
CA ALA A 137 3.65 12.57 -2.08
C ALA A 137 2.49 13.42 -2.61
N PHE A 138 1.66 12.85 -3.50
CA PHE A 138 0.50 13.53 -4.07
C PHE A 138 -0.59 13.83 -3.03
N GLN A 139 -0.54 13.20 -1.84
CA GLN A 139 -1.49 13.43 -0.73
C GLN A 139 -2.98 13.35 -1.14
N LYS A 140 -3.28 12.62 -2.21
CA LYS A 140 -4.65 12.38 -2.69
C LYS A 140 -5.12 10.99 -2.29
N GLN A 141 -6.42 10.89 -2.02
CA GLN A 141 -7.09 9.63 -1.71
C GLN A 141 -6.84 8.55 -2.79
N LYS A 142 -6.87 8.93 -4.09
CA LYS A 142 -6.57 8.03 -5.21
C LYS A 142 -5.13 7.47 -5.12
N SER A 143 -4.15 8.29 -4.76
CA SER A 143 -2.75 7.88 -4.64
C SER A 143 -2.47 7.04 -3.39
N SER A 144 -3.18 7.29 -2.28
CA SER A 144 -3.15 6.42 -1.10
C SER A 144 -3.75 5.03 -1.40
N TYR A 145 -4.87 4.96 -2.12
CA TYR A 145 -5.43 3.68 -2.58
C TYR A 145 -4.54 2.99 -3.62
N ALA A 146 -3.87 3.74 -4.48
CA ALA A 146 -2.89 3.21 -5.42
C ALA A 146 -1.65 2.64 -4.73
N ALA A 147 -1.10 3.33 -3.74
CA ALA A 147 -0.03 2.83 -2.88
C ALA A 147 -0.47 1.57 -2.12
N LEU A 148 -1.73 1.49 -1.71
CA LEU A 148 -2.32 0.28 -1.12
C LEU A 148 -2.57 -0.85 -2.14
N ASN A 149 -2.89 -0.53 -3.40
CA ASN A 149 -3.05 -1.51 -4.49
C ASN A 149 -1.71 -2.04 -5.01
N TYR A 150 -0.65 -1.26 -4.92
CA TYR A 150 0.74 -1.69 -5.09
C TYR A 150 1.09 -2.81 -4.10
N LEU A 151 0.54 -2.78 -2.88
CA LEU A 151 0.60 -3.89 -1.91
C LEU A 151 -0.23 -5.12 -2.32
N GLY A 152 -1.08 -5.01 -3.32
CA GLY A 152 -1.97 -6.06 -3.80
C GLY A 152 -1.50 -6.75 -5.08
N VAL A 153 -0.45 -6.23 -5.75
CA VAL A 153 0.18 -6.90 -6.89
C VAL A 153 1.22 -7.87 -6.34
N ALA A 154 0.76 -9.01 -5.83
CA ALA A 154 1.54 -10.20 -6.02
C ALA A 154 1.48 -10.46 -7.53
N SER A 155 2.53 -10.08 -8.28
CA SER A 155 2.67 -10.65 -9.61
C SER A 155 2.64 -12.16 -9.39
N THR A 156 1.76 -12.87 -10.08
CA THR A 156 1.62 -14.34 -10.01
C THR A 156 2.93 -15.07 -10.37
N THR A 157 3.99 -14.33 -10.69
CA THR A 157 5.32 -14.80 -11.06
C THR A 157 6.40 -14.50 -10.01
N ASN A 158 6.14 -13.71 -8.96
CA ASN A 158 7.16 -13.37 -7.96
C ASN A 158 6.67 -13.71 -6.53
N PRO A 159 7.24 -14.74 -5.87
CA PRO A 159 6.98 -14.95 -4.46
C PRO A 159 7.45 -13.72 -3.67
N VAL A 160 6.73 -13.39 -2.59
CA VAL A 160 7.11 -12.31 -1.68
C VAL A 160 8.53 -12.61 -1.17
N ASN A 161 9.53 -11.92 -1.71
CA ASN A 161 10.93 -12.04 -1.32
C ASN A 161 11.32 -10.84 -0.44
N GLU A 162 12.46 -10.91 0.24
CA GLU A 162 12.86 -9.86 1.20
C GLU A 162 12.98 -8.48 0.55
N GLU A 163 13.42 -8.42 -0.70
CA GLU A 163 13.54 -7.17 -1.47
C GLU A 163 12.17 -6.53 -1.74
N ASP A 164 11.18 -7.33 -2.13
CA ASP A 164 9.81 -6.88 -2.33
C ASP A 164 9.15 -6.49 -0.99
N MET A 165 9.47 -7.21 0.08
CA MET A 165 9.05 -6.83 1.43
C MET A 165 9.64 -5.47 1.84
N ARG A 166 10.89 -5.17 1.47
CA ARG A 166 11.47 -3.84 1.73
C ARG A 166 10.73 -2.74 0.98
N ALA A 167 10.51 -2.96 -0.33
CA ALA A 167 9.82 -2.01 -1.19
C ALA A 167 8.39 -1.71 -0.72
N ARG A 168 7.69 -2.71 -0.20
CA ARG A 168 6.37 -2.53 0.42
C ARG A 168 6.46 -1.91 1.81
N GLY A 169 7.44 -2.30 2.62
CA GLY A 169 7.67 -1.79 3.97
C GLY A 169 7.86 -0.27 4.00
N VAL A 170 8.66 0.30 3.09
CA VAL A 170 8.82 1.76 3.00
C VAL A 170 7.52 2.46 2.59
N THR A 171 6.68 1.81 1.79
CA THR A 171 5.35 2.32 1.42
C THR A 171 4.44 2.41 2.64
N PHE A 172 4.42 1.38 3.50
CA PHE A 172 3.67 1.44 4.76
C PHE A 172 4.11 2.56 5.67
N LEU A 173 5.42 2.79 5.74
CA LEU A 173 5.96 3.86 6.55
C LEU A 173 5.45 5.23 6.07
N ALA A 174 5.51 5.47 4.75
CA ALA A 174 4.98 6.69 4.13
C ALA A 174 3.46 6.82 4.36
N ILE A 175 2.71 5.73 4.24
CA ILE A 175 1.26 5.69 4.51
C ILE A 175 0.95 6.05 5.96
N ASN A 176 1.69 5.50 6.92
CA ASN A 176 1.49 5.79 8.35
C ASN A 176 1.74 7.28 8.67
N GLN A 177 2.63 7.95 7.95
CA GLN A 177 2.88 9.39 8.13
C GLN A 177 1.68 10.26 7.72
N MET A 178 0.79 9.78 6.84
CA MET A 178 -0.39 10.52 6.37
C MET A 178 -1.60 10.48 7.34
N ARG A 179 -1.59 9.61 8.36
CA ARG A 179 -2.57 9.51 9.46
C ARG A 179 -4.05 9.22 9.13
N ASP A 180 -4.52 9.29 7.88
CA ASP A 180 -5.90 8.88 7.48
C ASP A 180 -5.88 7.73 6.45
N VAL A 181 -5.90 6.49 6.94
CA VAL A 181 -5.68 5.29 6.11
C VAL A 181 -6.80 4.28 6.30
N SER A 182 -7.29 3.73 5.19
CA SER A 182 -8.17 2.55 5.16
C SER A 182 -7.34 1.32 4.76
N PHE A 183 -7.51 0.21 5.48
CA PHE A 183 -6.74 -1.02 5.24
C PHE A 183 -7.59 -2.05 4.49
N SER A 184 -6.98 -2.74 3.52
CA SER A 184 -7.64 -3.86 2.81
C SER A 184 -7.21 -5.21 3.38
N ARG A 185 -7.94 -6.29 3.09
CA ARG A 185 -7.51 -7.65 3.45
C ARG A 185 -6.14 -8.01 2.87
N LYS A 186 -5.86 -7.59 1.62
CA LYS A 186 -4.55 -7.81 0.99
C LYS A 186 -3.44 -7.15 1.80
N THR A 187 -3.70 -5.93 2.29
CA THR A 187 -2.80 -5.18 3.17
C THR A 187 -2.54 -5.95 4.47
N LEU A 188 -3.59 -6.50 5.10
CA LEU A 188 -3.44 -7.32 6.31
C LEU A 188 -2.64 -8.60 6.05
N PHE A 189 -2.89 -9.31 4.96
CA PHE A 189 -2.12 -10.51 4.59
C PHE A 189 -0.63 -10.21 4.40
N TYR A 190 -0.33 -9.09 3.74
CA TYR A 190 1.04 -8.64 3.63
C TYR A 190 1.63 -8.35 5.01
N LEU A 191 0.94 -7.57 5.85
CA LEU A 191 1.43 -7.19 7.17
C LEU A 191 1.70 -8.41 8.05
N PHE A 192 0.82 -9.41 8.00
CA PHE A 192 1.02 -10.70 8.68
C PHE A 192 2.27 -11.43 8.19
N SER A 193 2.45 -11.51 6.87
CA SER A 193 3.63 -12.18 6.28
C SER A 193 4.93 -11.41 6.60
N ALA A 194 4.86 -10.08 6.63
CA ALA A 194 5.98 -9.19 6.92
C ALA A 194 6.46 -9.28 8.38
N GLN A 195 5.64 -9.82 9.31
CA GLN A 195 6.07 -10.06 10.68
C GLN A 195 7.18 -11.11 10.77
N ASP A 196 7.25 -12.02 9.79
CA ASP A 196 8.21 -13.13 9.72
C ASP A 196 9.40 -12.82 8.79
N SER A 197 9.50 -11.60 8.26
CA SER A 197 10.61 -11.16 7.39
C SER A 197 11.96 -11.27 8.11
N LYS A 198 13.03 -11.58 7.36
CA LYS A 198 14.41 -11.56 7.89
C LYS A 198 14.90 -10.13 8.15
N ASP A 199 14.36 -9.15 7.43
CA ASP A 199 14.66 -7.74 7.60
C ASP A 199 13.98 -7.14 8.84
N GLU A 200 14.78 -6.60 9.76
CA GLU A 200 14.25 -6.02 11.00
C GLU A 200 13.39 -4.77 10.76
N GLY A 201 13.74 -3.95 9.77
CA GLY A 201 12.98 -2.76 9.40
C GLY A 201 11.59 -3.12 8.88
N VAL A 202 11.50 -4.18 8.06
CA VAL A 202 10.21 -4.73 7.60
C VAL A 202 9.37 -5.18 8.77
N ARG A 203 9.93 -6.01 9.67
CA ARG A 203 9.21 -6.50 10.86
C ARG A 203 8.73 -5.35 11.75
N LYS A 204 9.58 -4.34 11.96
CA LYS A 204 9.27 -3.16 12.78
C LYS A 204 8.11 -2.37 12.19
N VAL A 205 8.17 -2.03 10.90
CA VAL A 205 7.09 -1.28 10.23
C VAL A 205 5.80 -2.09 10.19
N ALA A 206 5.87 -3.41 9.96
CA ALA A 206 4.69 -4.25 10.00
C ALA A 206 4.00 -4.19 11.37
N ARG A 207 4.77 -4.35 12.46
CA ARG A 207 4.23 -4.25 13.83
C ARG A 207 3.67 -2.86 14.14
N GLU A 208 4.38 -1.79 13.82
CA GLU A 208 3.93 -0.42 14.06
C GLU A 208 2.64 -0.11 13.29
N THR A 209 2.56 -0.57 12.04
CA THR A 209 1.36 -0.41 11.22
C THR A 209 0.19 -1.20 11.80
N LEU A 210 0.41 -2.45 12.23
CA LEU A 210 -0.61 -3.29 12.85
C LEU A 210 -1.09 -2.66 14.18
N MET A 211 -0.20 -2.09 15.00
CA MET A 211 -0.55 -1.34 16.20
C MET A 211 -1.41 -0.10 15.90
N ALA A 212 -1.14 0.58 14.78
CA ALA A 212 -1.90 1.76 14.37
C ALA A 212 -3.33 1.45 13.92
N LEU A 213 -3.65 0.19 13.55
CA LEU A 213 -4.96 -0.21 13.01
C LEU A 213 -6.15 0.19 13.89
N LYS A 214 -5.98 0.23 15.22
CA LYS A 214 -7.04 0.63 16.16
C LYS A 214 -7.58 2.04 15.86
N ASN A 215 -6.71 2.93 15.38
CA ASN A 215 -7.03 4.33 15.13
C ASN A 215 -7.40 4.61 13.67
N THR A 216 -7.67 3.55 12.89
CA THR A 216 -7.97 3.66 11.46
C THR A 216 -9.46 3.53 11.19
N ARG A 217 -9.90 3.95 10.00
CA ARG A 217 -11.32 3.98 9.62
C ARG A 217 -12.01 2.61 9.64
N ASN A 218 -11.28 1.55 9.31
CA ASN A 218 -11.84 0.20 9.15
C ASN A 218 -10.96 -0.95 9.68
N GLY A 219 -9.77 -0.69 10.24
CA GLY A 219 -8.82 -1.75 10.62
C GLY A 219 -9.42 -2.84 11.52
N SER A 220 -10.11 -2.43 12.60
CA SER A 220 -10.81 -3.37 13.50
C SER A 220 -11.89 -4.19 12.78
N ARG A 221 -12.65 -3.57 11.86
CA ARG A 221 -13.69 -4.26 11.08
C ARG A 221 -13.10 -5.32 10.16
N GLU A 222 -11.98 -5.01 9.50
CA GLU A 222 -11.31 -5.97 8.62
C GLU A 222 -10.69 -7.14 9.40
N LEU A 223 -10.09 -6.90 10.56
CA LEU A 223 -9.58 -7.96 11.44
C LEU A 223 -10.72 -8.90 11.88
N ILE A 224 -11.86 -8.36 12.29
CA ILE A 224 -13.04 -9.14 12.69
C ILE A 224 -13.60 -9.92 11.49
N ALA A 225 -13.74 -9.27 10.34
CA ALA A 225 -14.27 -9.92 9.14
C ALA A 225 -13.37 -11.07 8.68
N LEU A 226 -12.05 -10.86 8.70
CA LEU A 226 -11.09 -11.87 8.29
C LEU A 226 -11.01 -13.04 9.28
N LEU A 227 -11.14 -12.77 10.59
CA LEU A 227 -11.26 -13.80 11.61
C LEU A 227 -12.44 -14.73 11.34
N LYS A 228 -13.61 -14.17 10.97
CA LYS A 228 -14.83 -14.95 10.66
C LYS A 228 -14.76 -15.74 9.35
N GLN A 229 -14.17 -15.16 8.32
CA GLN A 229 -14.33 -15.63 6.93
C GLN A 229 -13.13 -16.41 6.40
N SER A 230 -11.95 -16.30 7.02
CA SER A 230 -10.75 -16.96 6.50
C SER A 230 -10.78 -18.46 6.71
N LEU A 231 -10.59 -19.22 5.62
CA LEU A 231 -10.36 -20.66 5.68
C LEU A 231 -8.96 -21.01 6.20
N ASN A 232 -7.99 -20.10 6.07
CA ASN A 232 -6.62 -20.31 6.54
C ASN A 232 -6.52 -20.05 8.05
N PRO A 233 -6.15 -21.06 8.86
CA PRO A 233 -6.05 -20.92 10.32
C PRO A 233 -4.96 -19.92 10.74
N ASN A 234 -3.87 -19.78 9.99
CA ASN A 234 -2.81 -18.82 10.32
C ASN A 234 -3.32 -17.37 10.27
N TYR A 235 -4.18 -17.04 9.29
CA TYR A 235 -4.78 -15.71 9.21
C TYR A 235 -5.78 -15.48 10.33
N ARG A 236 -6.61 -16.48 10.67
CA ARG A 236 -7.52 -16.38 11.82
C ARG A 236 -6.75 -16.18 13.12
N ARG A 237 -5.69 -16.96 13.35
CA ARG A 237 -4.80 -16.81 14.50
C ARG A 237 -4.20 -15.41 14.60
N ASN A 238 -3.66 -14.89 13.50
CA ASN A 238 -3.11 -13.53 13.46
C ASN A 238 -4.18 -12.46 13.75
N CYS A 239 -5.39 -12.62 13.21
CA CYS A 239 -6.51 -11.72 13.53
C CYS A 239 -6.88 -11.76 15.01
N ALA A 240 -7.03 -12.95 15.59
CA ALA A 240 -7.33 -13.12 17.01
C ALA A 240 -6.25 -12.46 17.89
N TYR A 241 -4.98 -12.73 17.59
CA TYR A 241 -3.84 -12.13 18.29
C TYR A 241 -3.92 -10.60 18.26
N TRP A 242 -4.05 -10.00 17.06
CA TRP A 242 -4.05 -8.55 16.91
C TRP A 242 -5.29 -7.87 17.49
N LEU A 243 -6.47 -8.50 17.44
CA LEU A 243 -7.66 -7.98 18.14
C LEU A 243 -7.42 -7.89 19.65
N GLY A 244 -6.71 -8.87 20.23
CA GLY A 244 -6.27 -8.86 21.63
C GLY A 244 -5.27 -7.75 21.93
N GLN A 245 -4.17 -7.67 21.17
CA GLN A 245 -3.12 -6.66 21.37
C GLN A 245 -3.66 -5.23 21.26
N LEU A 246 -4.57 -5.01 20.31
CA LEU A 246 -5.21 -3.71 20.08
C LEU A 246 -6.33 -3.41 21.08
N LYS A 247 -6.75 -4.39 21.91
CA LYS A 247 -7.90 -4.28 22.81
C LYS A 247 -9.16 -3.80 22.07
N VAL A 248 -9.54 -4.53 21.01
CA VAL A 248 -10.69 -4.20 20.16
C VAL A 248 -11.96 -4.79 20.78
N GLU A 249 -12.63 -3.99 21.61
CA GLU A 249 -13.80 -4.44 22.38
C GLU A 249 -14.97 -4.92 21.50
N VAL A 250 -15.24 -4.23 20.40
CA VAL A 250 -16.30 -4.62 19.43
C VAL A 250 -16.06 -6.00 18.79
N GLY A 251 -14.86 -6.57 18.93
CA GLY A 251 -14.53 -7.92 18.47
C GLY A 251 -14.76 -9.02 19.53
N ARG A 252 -15.16 -8.68 20.76
CA ARG A 252 -15.26 -9.61 21.89
C ARG A 252 -16.16 -10.82 21.60
N ASP A 253 -17.36 -10.60 21.10
CA ASP A 253 -18.32 -11.69 20.85
C ASP A 253 -17.76 -12.68 19.82
N VAL A 254 -17.07 -12.15 18.82
CA VAL A 254 -16.43 -12.94 17.76
C VAL A 254 -15.27 -13.74 18.31
N LEU A 255 -14.43 -13.14 19.17
CA LEU A 255 -13.36 -13.85 19.86
C LEU A 255 -13.90 -14.94 20.79
N THR A 256 -15.05 -14.71 21.44
CA THR A 256 -15.71 -15.68 22.32
C THR A 256 -16.20 -16.88 21.54
N ASP A 257 -16.90 -16.66 20.43
CA ASP A 257 -17.35 -17.72 19.52
C ASP A 257 -16.15 -18.52 18.99
N VAL A 258 -15.12 -17.85 18.48
CA VAL A 258 -13.90 -18.50 17.95
C VAL A 258 -13.18 -19.31 19.04
N ALA A 259 -13.06 -18.78 20.26
CA ALA A 259 -12.40 -19.49 21.36
C ALA A 259 -13.12 -20.80 21.73
N ALA A 260 -14.45 -20.84 21.60
CA ALA A 260 -15.24 -22.03 21.85
C ALA A 260 -15.27 -23.00 20.64
N ASN A 261 -15.41 -22.46 19.44
CA ASN A 261 -15.95 -23.19 18.29
C ASN A 261 -15.01 -23.28 17.07
N ASP A 262 -13.85 -22.61 17.03
CA ASP A 262 -12.96 -22.71 15.85
C ASP A 262 -12.53 -24.16 15.60
N VAL A 263 -12.27 -24.54 14.36
CA VAL A 263 -11.80 -25.91 14.05
C VAL A 263 -10.33 -26.12 14.44
N ASP A 264 -9.55 -25.04 14.51
CA ASP A 264 -8.12 -25.07 14.79
C ASP A 264 -7.83 -24.74 16.25
N GLU A 265 -7.20 -25.67 16.97
CA GLU A 265 -6.89 -25.52 18.39
C GLU A 265 -5.92 -24.38 18.70
N THR A 266 -5.03 -24.01 17.77
CA THR A 266 -4.14 -22.86 17.97
C THR A 266 -4.92 -21.55 17.89
N VAL A 267 -5.90 -21.47 16.98
CA VAL A 267 -6.79 -20.32 16.86
C VAL A 267 -7.64 -20.16 18.12
N LYS A 268 -8.22 -21.24 18.64
CA LYS A 268 -8.99 -21.21 19.90
C LYS A 268 -8.18 -20.64 21.06
N LYS A 269 -6.96 -21.15 21.25
CA LYS A 269 -6.05 -20.72 22.33
C LYS A 269 -5.70 -19.24 22.20
N THR A 270 -5.33 -18.79 21.00
CA THR A 270 -5.02 -17.38 20.74
C THR A 270 -6.23 -16.47 20.94
N ALA A 271 -7.45 -16.89 20.57
CA ALA A 271 -8.67 -16.13 20.83
C ALA A 271 -8.98 -16.02 22.33
N ALA A 272 -8.79 -17.11 23.08
CA ALA A 272 -8.92 -17.09 24.54
C ALA A 272 -7.88 -16.18 25.21
N GLU A 273 -6.64 -16.16 24.73
CA GLU A 273 -5.60 -15.23 25.18
C GLU A 273 -5.95 -13.77 24.85
N ALA A 274 -6.49 -13.52 23.66
CA ALA A 274 -6.95 -12.20 23.26
C ALA A 274 -8.06 -11.69 24.20
N LEU A 275 -9.03 -12.53 24.57
CA LEU A 275 -10.08 -12.18 25.54
C LEU A 275 -9.51 -11.81 26.92
N LYS A 276 -8.45 -12.49 27.37
CA LYS A 276 -7.75 -12.12 28.62
C LYS A 276 -7.15 -10.71 28.54
N LEU A 277 -6.60 -10.32 27.38
CA LEU A 277 -6.04 -8.98 27.17
C LEU A 277 -7.11 -7.87 27.13
N LEU A 278 -8.32 -8.20 26.67
CA LEU A 278 -9.47 -7.30 26.71
C LEU A 278 -10.00 -7.10 28.15
N GLY A 279 -9.83 -8.10 29.03
CA GLY A 279 -10.38 -8.08 30.38
C GLY A 279 -11.87 -8.43 30.43
N PRO A 280 -12.55 -8.33 31.58
CA PRO A 280 -14.00 -8.51 31.66
C PRO A 280 -14.70 -7.48 30.77
N GLY A 281 -15.78 -7.89 30.09
CA GLY A 281 -16.58 -6.95 29.30
C GLY A 281 -17.10 -5.81 30.18
N GLU A 282 -17.23 -4.62 29.62
CA GLU A 282 -17.93 -3.54 30.30
C GLU A 282 -19.34 -4.04 30.62
N VAL A 283 -19.63 -4.17 31.92
CA VAL A 283 -21.00 -4.42 32.37
C VAL A 283 -21.75 -3.18 31.96
N GLU A 284 -22.71 -3.31 31.04
CA GLU A 284 -23.69 -2.25 30.81
C GLU A 284 -24.35 -1.97 32.17
N THR A 285 -23.87 -0.96 32.88
CA THR A 285 -24.62 -0.39 33.98
C THR A 285 -25.82 0.25 33.32
N GLU A 286 -26.95 -0.46 33.34
CA GLU A 286 -28.25 0.11 33.01
C GLU A 286 -28.36 1.46 33.73
N SER A 287 -28.26 2.56 32.97
CA SER A 287 -28.73 3.83 33.48
C SER A 287 -30.20 3.66 33.80
N PRO A 288 -30.66 3.99 35.02
CA PRO A 288 -32.06 3.84 35.37
C PRO A 288 -32.87 4.69 34.39
N ALA A 289 -33.79 4.03 33.71
CA ALA A 289 -34.70 4.62 32.75
C ALA A 289 -35.26 5.94 33.28
N VAL A 290 -35.00 7.03 32.57
CA VAL A 290 -35.77 8.26 32.73
C VAL A 290 -37.16 7.97 32.15
N THR A 291 -38.03 7.45 33.01
CA THR A 291 -39.47 7.48 32.79
C THR A 291 -39.92 8.92 32.73
N THR A 292 -40.17 9.45 31.53
CA THR A 292 -41.14 10.53 31.36
C THR A 292 -42.16 10.12 30.31
N ALA A 293 -43.34 9.81 30.82
CA ALA A 293 -44.54 9.56 30.05
C ALA A 293 -44.99 10.85 29.35
N ALA A 294 -45.26 10.76 28.04
CA ALA A 294 -46.11 11.72 27.35
C ALA A 294 -47.11 10.96 26.46
N LYS A 295 -48.39 11.24 26.75
CA LYS A 295 -49.64 10.66 26.26
C LYS A 295 -49.75 10.41 24.75
N LYS A 296 -50.40 9.28 24.43
CA LYS A 296 -51.11 8.99 23.18
C LYS A 296 -52.09 10.12 22.79
N LYS A 297 -52.06 10.51 21.51
CA LYS A 297 -53.27 10.72 20.69
C LYS A 297 -52.97 10.20 19.28
N GLY A 298 -53.72 9.19 18.85
CA GLY A 298 -53.60 8.63 17.50
C GLY A 298 -54.31 9.50 16.48
N VAL A 299 -53.82 9.48 15.24
CA VAL A 299 -54.61 9.58 14.01
C VAL A 299 -53.89 8.78 12.91
N THR A 300 -54.71 8.08 12.15
CA THR A 300 -54.55 7.19 11.01
C THR A 300 -53.52 7.55 9.93
N ALA A 301 -52.93 6.51 9.33
CA ALA A 301 -52.30 6.56 8.00
C ALA A 301 -53.32 6.91 6.90
N PRO A 302 -52.86 7.39 5.73
CA PRO A 302 -52.85 6.46 4.60
C PRO A 302 -51.58 6.53 3.73
N ALA A 303 -51.51 5.58 2.81
CA ALA A 303 -50.36 5.13 2.04
C ALA A 303 -50.06 5.93 0.76
N GLN A 304 -48.77 5.95 0.40
CA GLN A 304 -48.14 5.93 -0.94
C GLN A 304 -48.25 7.17 -1.87
N PRO A 305 -47.42 7.31 -2.94
CA PRO A 305 -46.39 6.40 -3.47
C PRO A 305 -44.98 6.99 -3.77
N VAL A 306 -44.06 6.05 -3.98
CA VAL A 306 -42.71 6.21 -4.54
C VAL A 306 -42.78 6.66 -6.01
N LYS A 307 -42.05 7.71 -6.39
CA LYS A 307 -41.80 8.07 -7.79
C LYS A 307 -40.47 7.47 -8.25
N ASN A 308 -40.57 6.44 -9.08
CA ASN A 308 -39.52 6.01 -10.00
C ASN A 308 -39.31 7.09 -11.07
N ASN A 309 -38.07 7.48 -11.34
CA ASN A 309 -37.69 8.11 -12.60
C ASN A 309 -36.64 7.25 -13.29
N ALA A 310 -37.13 6.42 -14.21
CA ALA A 310 -36.36 5.91 -15.33
C ALA A 310 -36.09 7.06 -16.30
N SER A 311 -34.88 7.13 -16.85
CA SER A 311 -34.60 7.88 -18.08
C SER A 311 -33.67 7.06 -18.94
N ALA A 312 -34.29 6.24 -19.78
CA ALA A 312 -33.68 5.66 -20.95
C ALA A 312 -33.44 6.76 -22.00
N LYS A 313 -32.21 6.87 -22.50
CA LYS A 313 -31.91 7.52 -23.78
C LYS A 313 -31.05 6.59 -24.63
N SER A 314 -31.74 5.91 -25.54
CA SER A 314 -31.43 5.86 -26.98
C SER A 314 -29.96 5.65 -27.38
N LEU A 315 -29.57 4.40 -27.66
CA LEU A 315 -28.52 4.07 -28.61
C LEU A 315 -29.18 3.49 -29.87
N LYS A 316 -29.14 4.26 -30.96
CA LYS A 316 -29.48 3.80 -32.31
C LYS A 316 -28.21 3.27 -32.99
N ASN A 317 -28.30 2.02 -33.40
CA ASN A 317 -27.80 1.40 -34.63
C ASN A 317 -26.38 1.74 -35.12
N ALA A 318 -25.48 0.76 -34.97
CA ALA A 318 -24.41 0.49 -35.94
C ALA A 318 -24.84 -0.66 -36.87
N PRO A 319 -24.54 -0.62 -38.19
CA PRO A 319 -24.75 -1.78 -39.05
C PRO A 319 -23.51 -2.69 -39.07
N ALA A 320 -23.77 -3.98 -39.24
CA ALA A 320 -22.79 -5.03 -39.37
C ALA A 320 -22.26 -5.16 -40.82
N LYS A 321 -20.95 -5.44 -40.91
CA LYS A 321 -20.22 -6.22 -41.93
C LYS A 321 -20.39 -5.86 -43.42
N LYS A 322 -19.32 -5.34 -44.02
CA LYS A 322 -18.28 -6.11 -44.73
C LYS A 322 -17.04 -5.26 -44.94
#